data_AF-A0A813IDS8-F1
#
_entry.id   AF-A0A813IDS8-F1
#
_cell.length_a   1.000
_cell.length_b   1.000
_cell.length_c   1.000
_cell.angle_alpha   90.00
_cell.angle_beta   90.00
_cell.angle_gamma   90.00
#
_symmetry.space_group_name_H-M   'P 1'
#
loop_
_entity.id
_entity.type
_entity.pdbx_description
1 polymer ?
#
loop_
_entity_poly.entity_id
_entity_poly.type
_entity_poly.pdbx_seq_one_letter_code
_entity_poly.pdbx_strand_id
1 'polypeptide(L)'
;SQNVNLGTFTKGAARKYLQYNRKIGPVKLSQQGVVRVACPNEEVSDMYNLTCSRQPEGALEVELKPTEIEVSQANYKEDVSKTVWLDMYGSSSVKTKLEELEVARWLNPGTSMLRVSILTYNADADILAGTDINFMFPASGHIYKELTHRTVCLKAYSSWYFWVFDALFYGQITFLFLNELKEVVHSLKAVKGLRDGAGVTSHVRDFLGEYVSFWNLVDWISIILAYTILGLWIQQVTNEKKLQADLISYNDRYEACGTSGGSD
;
A
#
# COMPACT_ATOMS: atom_id res chain seq x y z
N SER A 1 13.01 -14.86 -14.72
CA SER A 1 12.33 -14.67 -16.03
C SER A 1 11.71 -15.96 -16.54
N GLN A 2 10.65 -16.44 -15.86
CA GLN A 2 9.68 -17.30 -16.52
C GLN A 2 8.93 -16.42 -17.51
N ASN A 3 8.87 -16.81 -18.78
CA ASN A 3 7.99 -16.16 -19.74
C ASN A 3 6.55 -16.38 -19.27
N VAL A 4 6.02 -15.44 -18.49
CA VAL A 4 4.60 -15.37 -18.19
C VAL A 4 3.91 -15.19 -19.53
N ASN A 5 3.42 -16.29 -20.09
CA ASN A 5 2.60 -16.26 -21.27
C ASN A 5 1.28 -15.63 -20.84
N LEU A 6 1.19 -14.30 -20.96
CA LEU A 6 0.00 -13.51 -20.61
C LEU A 6 -1.23 -13.87 -21.45
N GLY A 7 -1.13 -14.89 -22.30
CA GLY A 7 -2.08 -15.18 -23.35
C GLY A 7 -2.04 -14.06 -24.40
N THR A 8 -2.39 -14.39 -25.63
CA THR A 8 -2.75 -13.35 -26.58
C THR A 8 -4.10 -12.79 -26.12
N PHE A 9 -4.09 -11.58 -25.57
CA PHE A 9 -5.34 -10.84 -25.35
C PHE A 9 -6.11 -10.85 -26.66
N THR A 10 -7.32 -11.40 -26.63
CA THR A 10 -8.20 -11.31 -27.79
C THR A 10 -8.40 -9.82 -28.10
N LYS A 11 -8.45 -9.45 -29.39
CA LYS A 11 -8.67 -8.05 -29.80
C LYS A 11 -9.89 -7.42 -29.10
N GLY A 12 -10.90 -8.23 -28.81
CA GLY A 12 -12.09 -7.83 -28.03
C GLY A 12 -11.78 -7.46 -26.58
N ALA A 13 -10.99 -8.29 -25.87
CA ALA A 13 -10.61 -8.02 -24.49
C ALA A 13 -9.73 -6.75 -24.37
N ALA A 14 -8.77 -6.59 -25.28
CA ALA A 14 -7.95 -5.37 -25.33
C ALA A 14 -8.79 -4.12 -25.59
N ARG A 15 -9.76 -4.19 -26.51
CA ARG A 15 -10.68 -3.09 -26.78
C ARG A 15 -11.53 -2.75 -25.56
N LYS A 16 -12.09 -3.74 -24.86
CA LYS A 16 -12.84 -3.51 -23.62
C LYS A 16 -11.94 -2.84 -22.57
N TYR A 17 -10.74 -3.36 -22.34
CA TYR A 17 -9.81 -2.78 -21.39
C TYR A 17 -9.54 -1.30 -21.67
N LEU A 18 -9.25 -0.94 -22.93
CA LEU A 18 -9.00 0.45 -23.34
C LEU A 18 -10.25 1.35 -23.28
N GLN A 19 -11.45 0.78 -23.38
CA GLN A 19 -12.71 1.54 -23.35
C GLN A 19 -13.17 1.85 -21.93
N TYR A 20 -13.00 0.91 -20.99
CA TYR A 20 -13.52 1.03 -19.63
C TYR A 20 -12.55 1.66 -18.63
N ASN A 21 -11.24 1.55 -18.86
CA ASN A 21 -10.24 2.16 -17.99
C ASN A 21 -9.91 3.57 -18.45
N ARG A 22 -10.14 4.55 -17.57
CA ARG A 22 -9.76 5.95 -17.78
C ARG A 22 -8.63 6.32 -16.85
N LYS A 23 -7.59 6.94 -17.38
CA LYS A 23 -6.52 7.52 -16.55
C LYS A 23 -7.09 8.71 -15.80
N ILE A 24 -6.84 8.79 -14.49
CA ILE A 24 -7.19 9.93 -13.66
C ILE A 24 -5.93 10.70 -13.33
N GLY A 25 -5.94 12.01 -13.59
CA GLY A 25 -4.86 12.92 -13.21
C GLY A 25 -3.55 12.77 -14.01
N PRO A 26 -2.49 13.49 -13.57
CA PRO A 26 -1.16 13.45 -14.16
C PRO A 26 -0.42 12.16 -13.81
N VAL A 27 0.60 11.84 -14.62
CA VAL A 27 1.55 10.78 -14.31
C VAL A 27 2.61 11.33 -13.37
N LYS A 28 2.84 10.67 -12.24
CA LYS A 28 3.90 11.04 -11.29
C LYS A 28 5.19 10.36 -11.69
N LEU A 29 6.25 11.13 -11.87
CA LEU A 29 7.62 10.67 -11.94
C LEU A 29 8.31 11.02 -10.63
N SER A 30 8.92 10.04 -9.98
CA SER A 30 9.61 10.25 -8.71
C SER A 30 10.92 9.48 -8.70
N GLN A 31 11.97 10.07 -8.14
CA GLN A 31 13.30 9.44 -8.07
C GLN A 31 13.71 9.16 -6.64
N GLN A 32 14.53 8.13 -6.50
CA GLN A 32 15.36 7.89 -5.34
C GLN A 32 16.82 8.10 -5.74
N GLY A 33 17.49 9.00 -5.03
CA GLY A 33 18.91 9.25 -5.21
C GLY A 33 19.79 8.30 -4.40
N VAL A 34 21.04 8.17 -4.81
CA VAL A 34 22.11 7.58 -4.00
C VAL A 34 22.82 8.66 -3.19
N VAL A 35 23.38 8.26 -2.05
CA VAL A 35 24.22 9.12 -1.22
C VAL A 35 25.67 8.94 -1.66
N ARG A 36 26.36 10.04 -1.96
CA ARG A 36 27.80 9.99 -2.27
C ARG A 36 28.57 9.62 -1.00
N VAL A 37 29.48 8.66 -1.12
CA VAL A 37 30.33 8.20 -0.03
C VAL A 37 31.78 8.17 -0.51
N ALA A 38 32.72 8.24 0.43
CA ALA A 38 34.13 8.02 0.14
C ALA A 38 34.34 6.64 -0.50
N CYS A 39 35.18 6.57 -1.53
CA CYS A 39 35.53 5.31 -2.14
C CYS A 39 36.46 4.51 -1.22
N PRO A 40 36.41 3.17 -1.22
CA PRO A 40 37.35 2.35 -0.44
C PRO A 40 38.83 2.62 -0.74
N ASN A 41 39.14 3.07 -1.96
CA ASN A 41 40.48 3.49 -2.38
C ASN A 41 40.39 4.86 -3.06
N GLU A 42 40.56 5.91 -2.26
CA GLU A 42 40.45 7.31 -2.71
C GLU A 42 41.52 7.67 -3.75
N GLU A 43 42.77 7.21 -3.57
CA GLU A 43 43.87 7.50 -4.50
C GLU A 43 43.56 7.02 -5.92
N VAL A 44 43.07 5.79 -6.05
CA VAL A 44 42.71 5.21 -7.35
C VAL A 44 41.45 5.86 -7.90
N SER A 45 40.43 6.09 -7.07
CA SER A 45 39.21 6.75 -7.55
C SER A 45 39.49 8.17 -8.05
N ASP A 46 40.35 8.91 -7.37
CA ASP A 46 40.73 10.27 -7.73
C ASP A 46 41.52 10.29 -9.04
N MET A 47 42.44 9.33 -9.23
CA MET A 47 43.20 9.18 -10.48
C MET A 47 42.28 8.95 -11.69
N TYR A 48 41.17 8.24 -11.51
CA TYR A 48 40.19 7.96 -12.56
C TYR A 48 38.95 8.87 -12.54
N ASN A 49 38.91 9.87 -11.66
CA ASN A 49 37.75 10.75 -11.44
C ASN A 49 36.44 9.95 -11.22
N LEU A 50 36.52 8.85 -10.47
CA LEU A 50 35.40 8.01 -10.10
C LEU A 50 34.76 8.53 -8.82
N THR A 51 33.43 8.42 -8.74
CA THR A 51 32.68 8.73 -7.52
C THR A 51 32.01 7.47 -7.01
N CYS A 52 32.12 7.22 -5.70
CA CYS A 52 31.41 6.12 -5.07
C CYS A 52 30.09 6.61 -4.50
N SER A 53 29.10 5.74 -4.61
CA SER A 53 27.76 6.01 -4.13
C SER A 53 27.24 4.81 -3.37
N ARG A 54 26.58 5.08 -2.25
CA ARG A 54 25.87 4.08 -1.47
C ARG A 54 24.38 4.38 -1.51
N GLN A 55 23.57 3.33 -1.43
CA GLN A 55 22.14 3.52 -1.21
C GLN A 55 21.89 4.17 0.16
N PRO A 56 20.81 4.95 0.32
CA PRO A 56 20.45 5.51 1.62
C PRO A 56 20.18 4.37 2.61
N GLU A 57 20.39 4.64 3.90
CA GLU A 57 20.17 3.65 4.97
C GLU A 57 18.75 3.07 4.90
N GLY A 58 18.64 1.74 4.95
CA GLY A 58 17.39 1.00 4.83
C GLY A 58 16.89 0.77 3.40
N ALA A 59 17.53 1.34 2.38
CA ALA A 59 17.31 0.91 1.00
C ALA A 59 18.07 -0.39 0.74
N LEU A 60 17.45 -1.26 -0.06
CA LEU A 60 18.03 -2.53 -0.45
C LEU A 60 19.37 -2.27 -1.14
N GLU A 61 20.47 -2.81 -0.61
CA GLU A 61 21.75 -2.78 -1.32
C GLU A 61 21.63 -3.68 -2.54
N VAL A 62 21.27 -3.07 -3.67
CA VAL A 62 21.13 -3.78 -4.94
C VAL A 62 22.52 -4.24 -5.35
N GLU A 63 22.87 -5.48 -4.99
CA GLU A 63 24.05 -6.16 -5.49
C GLU A 63 24.05 -6.18 -7.02
N LEU A 64 25.16 -6.61 -7.62
CA LEU A 64 25.34 -6.64 -9.08
C LEU A 64 24.19 -7.36 -9.83
N LYS A 65 23.45 -8.26 -9.15
CA LYS A 65 22.28 -8.98 -9.64
C LYS A 65 21.22 -9.19 -8.54
N PRO A 66 20.31 -8.23 -8.29
CA PRO A 66 19.22 -8.46 -7.34
C PRO A 66 18.31 -9.60 -7.82
N THR A 67 17.84 -10.38 -6.88
CA THR A 67 16.76 -11.35 -7.09
C THR A 67 15.42 -10.64 -7.28
N GLU A 68 14.47 -11.30 -7.94
CA GLU A 68 13.12 -10.76 -8.13
C GLU A 68 12.43 -10.48 -6.77
N ILE A 69 12.77 -11.25 -5.73
CA ILE A 69 12.25 -11.06 -4.36
C ILE A 69 12.80 -9.78 -3.74
N GLU A 70 14.11 -9.56 -3.83
CA GLU A 70 14.74 -8.35 -3.29
C GLU A 70 14.20 -7.10 -3.96
N VAL A 71 14.08 -7.13 -5.29
CA VAL A 71 13.42 -6.08 -6.07
C VAL A 71 12.05 -5.73 -5.49
N SER A 72 11.21 -6.74 -5.26
CA SER A 72 9.85 -6.53 -4.72
C SER A 72 9.79 -6.05 -3.28
N GLN A 73 10.86 -6.26 -2.51
CA GLN A 73 10.99 -5.84 -1.12
C GLN A 73 11.75 -4.51 -0.96
N ALA A 74 12.21 -3.92 -2.06
CA ALA A 74 13.00 -2.70 -2.01
C ALA A 74 12.19 -1.54 -1.42
N ASN A 75 12.64 -1.03 -0.27
CA ASN A 75 12.05 0.16 0.36
C ASN A 75 12.38 1.41 -0.47
N TYR A 76 11.40 1.85 -1.24
CA TYR A 76 11.51 3.10 -1.98
C TYR A 76 11.37 4.30 -1.05
N LYS A 77 12.38 5.16 -1.05
CA LYS A 77 12.36 6.45 -0.34
C LYS A 77 12.33 7.57 -1.37
N GLU A 78 11.17 8.21 -1.50
CA GLU A 78 10.93 9.29 -2.44
C GLU A 78 11.77 10.53 -2.11
N ASP A 79 12.49 11.06 -3.11
CA ASP A 79 13.08 12.40 -3.05
C ASP A 79 12.05 13.43 -3.55
N VAL A 80 11.43 14.14 -2.61
CA VAL A 80 10.39 15.15 -2.89
C VAL A 80 10.91 16.23 -3.84
N SER A 81 12.21 16.56 -3.79
CA SER A 81 12.81 17.59 -4.66
C SER A 81 12.93 17.15 -6.11
N LYS A 82 12.90 15.84 -6.38
CA LYS A 82 13.02 15.26 -7.71
C LYS A 82 11.70 14.67 -8.21
N THR A 83 10.58 15.08 -7.64
CA THR A 83 9.27 14.61 -8.07
C THR A 83 8.68 15.55 -9.12
N VAL A 84 8.24 14.98 -10.24
CA VAL A 84 7.68 15.70 -11.37
C VAL A 84 6.33 15.12 -11.74
N TRP A 85 5.36 15.98 -12.01
CA TRP A 85 4.03 15.59 -12.46
C TRP A 85 3.87 15.93 -13.93
N LEU A 86 3.51 14.95 -14.74
CA LEU A 86 3.29 15.10 -16.18
C LEU A 86 1.78 15.10 -16.45
N ASP A 87 1.27 16.26 -16.85
CA ASP A 87 -0.10 16.35 -17.36
C ASP A 87 -0.14 15.81 -18.79
N MET A 88 -0.88 14.72 -18.96
CA MET A 88 -0.93 13.94 -20.19
C MET A 88 -2.05 14.38 -21.15
N TYR A 89 -2.86 15.38 -20.81
CA TYR A 89 -3.95 15.85 -21.68
C TYR A 89 -3.46 16.78 -22.81
N GLY A 90 -2.29 17.42 -22.65
CA GLY A 90 -1.59 18.14 -23.72
C GLY A 90 -0.42 17.32 -24.27
N SER A 91 -0.54 16.76 -25.47
CA SER A 91 0.55 15.94 -26.03
C SER A 91 1.84 16.75 -26.29
N SER A 92 1.71 18.04 -26.60
CA SER A 92 2.85 18.95 -26.78
C SER A 92 3.53 19.28 -25.44
N SER A 93 2.76 19.54 -24.37
CA SER A 93 3.31 19.91 -23.07
C SER A 93 4.11 18.78 -22.42
N VAL A 94 3.67 17.51 -22.56
CA VAL A 94 4.42 16.36 -22.05
C VAL A 94 5.77 16.25 -22.73
N LYS A 95 5.81 16.36 -24.05
CA LYS A 95 7.04 16.20 -24.83
C LYS A 95 8.04 17.29 -24.46
N THR A 96 7.62 18.55 -24.45
CA THR A 96 8.47 19.67 -24.02
C THR A 96 8.96 19.48 -22.60
N LYS A 97 8.09 19.01 -21.68
CA LYS A 97 8.52 18.77 -20.30
C LYS A 97 9.55 17.65 -20.19
N LEU A 98 9.41 16.59 -20.98
CA LEU A 98 10.39 15.50 -21.02
C LEU A 98 11.73 15.98 -21.62
N GLU A 99 11.69 16.79 -22.68
CA GLU A 99 12.89 17.42 -23.27
C GLU A 99 13.59 18.32 -22.24
N GLU A 100 12.84 19.12 -21.46
CA GLU A 100 13.40 19.91 -20.35
C GLU A 100 14.08 19.03 -19.29
N LEU A 101 13.46 17.92 -18.90
CA LEU A 101 14.03 16.99 -17.92
C LEU A 101 15.29 16.29 -18.45
N GLU A 102 15.32 16.00 -19.75
CA GLU A 102 16.48 15.43 -20.42
C GLU A 102 17.65 16.43 -20.45
N VAL A 103 17.39 17.68 -20.87
CA VAL A 103 18.39 18.76 -20.88
C VAL A 103 18.91 19.04 -19.47
N ALA A 104 18.02 19.02 -18.47
CA ALA A 104 18.37 19.21 -17.07
C ALA A 104 19.14 18.02 -16.47
N ARG A 105 19.32 16.91 -17.21
CA ARG A 105 19.89 15.65 -16.71
C ARG A 105 19.20 15.21 -15.42
N TRP A 106 17.88 15.32 -15.40
CA TRP A 106 17.07 14.97 -14.24
C TRP A 106 17.31 13.51 -13.84
N LEU A 107 17.40 12.61 -14.82
CA LEU A 107 17.95 11.27 -14.63
C LEU A 107 19.48 11.33 -14.78
N ASN A 108 20.20 11.01 -13.72
CA ASN A 108 21.66 11.10 -13.68
C ASN A 108 22.28 9.84 -13.05
N PRO A 109 23.62 9.68 -13.08
CA PRO A 109 24.28 8.53 -12.44
C PRO A 109 24.02 8.42 -10.93
N GLY A 110 23.50 9.49 -10.30
CA GLY A 110 23.09 9.50 -8.90
C GLY A 110 21.66 9.01 -8.66
N THR A 111 20.95 8.48 -9.65
CA THR A 111 19.60 7.91 -9.50
C THR A 111 19.69 6.40 -9.33
N SER A 112 19.23 5.86 -8.20
CA SER A 112 19.15 4.41 -7.99
C SER A 112 17.82 3.81 -8.43
N MET A 113 16.73 4.56 -8.28
CA MET A 113 15.39 4.10 -8.63
C MET A 113 14.54 5.23 -9.22
N LEU A 114 13.77 4.91 -10.26
CA LEU A 114 12.75 5.76 -10.86
C LEU A 114 11.40 5.07 -10.72
N ARG A 115 10.41 5.76 -10.15
CA ARG A 115 9.03 5.29 -10.04
C ARG A 115 8.12 6.15 -10.91
N VAL A 116 7.38 5.48 -11.78
CA VAL A 116 6.31 6.06 -12.60
C VAL A 116 4.98 5.60 -12.05
N SER A 117 4.22 6.50 -11.43
CA SER A 117 2.90 6.18 -10.85
C SER A 117 1.79 6.71 -11.76
N ILE A 118 0.86 5.81 -12.09
CA ILE A 118 -0.29 6.08 -12.95
C ILE A 118 -1.54 5.64 -12.21
N LEU A 119 -2.54 6.53 -12.13
CA LEU A 119 -3.84 6.21 -11.56
C LEU A 119 -4.86 5.99 -12.68
N THR A 120 -5.61 4.91 -12.59
CA THR A 120 -6.65 4.54 -13.55
C THR A 120 -7.92 4.17 -12.81
N TYR A 121 -9.08 4.48 -13.39
CA TYR A 121 -10.38 4.13 -12.86
C TYR A 121 -11.19 3.38 -13.90
N ASN A 122 -11.84 2.31 -13.45
CA ASN A 122 -12.76 1.52 -14.25
C ASN A 122 -14.18 1.73 -13.73
N ALA A 123 -15.00 2.46 -14.49
CA ALA A 123 -16.35 2.80 -14.09
C ALA A 123 -17.32 1.59 -14.12
N ASP A 124 -17.03 0.56 -14.90
CA ASP A 124 -17.87 -0.65 -15.00
C ASP A 124 -17.72 -1.54 -13.76
N ALA A 125 -16.48 -1.67 -13.26
CA ALA A 125 -16.18 -2.45 -12.07
C ALA A 125 -16.19 -1.62 -10.77
N ASP A 126 -16.26 -0.29 -10.85
CA ASP A 126 -16.07 0.65 -9.75
C ASP A 126 -14.74 0.44 -8.99
N ILE A 127 -13.67 0.18 -9.76
CA ILE A 127 -12.33 -0.10 -9.25
C ILE A 127 -11.39 1.05 -9.61
N LEU A 128 -10.71 1.57 -8.59
CA LEU A 128 -9.56 2.44 -8.73
C LEU A 128 -8.28 1.60 -8.72
N ALA A 129 -7.47 1.71 -9.76
CA ALA A 129 -6.22 0.98 -9.92
C ALA A 129 -5.04 1.94 -10.01
N GLY A 130 -4.15 1.87 -9.01
CA GLY A 130 -2.82 2.49 -9.03
C GLY A 130 -1.79 1.53 -9.64
N THR A 131 -1.05 2.01 -10.63
CA THR A 131 0.02 1.27 -11.28
C THR A 131 1.34 1.99 -11.06
N ASP A 132 2.28 1.34 -10.39
CA ASP A 132 3.64 1.82 -10.19
C ASP A 132 4.59 1.00 -11.07
N ILE A 133 5.31 1.68 -11.95
CA ILE A 133 6.40 1.10 -12.75
C ILE A 133 7.70 1.54 -12.11
N ASN A 134 8.42 0.61 -11.49
CA ASN A 134 9.70 0.87 -10.85
C ASN A 134 10.84 0.44 -11.77
N PHE A 135 11.75 1.36 -12.08
CA PHE A 135 13.01 1.10 -12.77
C PHE A 135 14.14 1.24 -11.75
N MET A 136 14.97 0.21 -11.63
CA MET A 136 16.16 0.22 -10.77
C MET A 136 17.42 0.26 -11.61
N PHE A 137 18.36 1.09 -11.17
CA PHE A 137 19.64 1.35 -11.80
C PHE A 137 20.79 0.97 -10.84
N PRO A 138 21.11 -0.33 -10.71
CA PRO A 138 22.31 -0.75 -10.02
C PRO A 138 23.58 -0.26 -10.70
N ALA A 139 24.68 -0.24 -9.92
CA ALA A 139 26.01 0.09 -10.40
C ALA A 139 26.53 -0.84 -11.53
N SER A 140 25.92 -2.01 -11.72
CA SER A 140 26.25 -2.91 -12.84
C SER A 140 25.80 -2.39 -14.21
N GLY A 141 24.97 -1.36 -14.26
CA GLY A 141 24.44 -0.77 -15.50
C GLY A 141 23.26 -1.54 -16.11
N HIS A 142 22.85 -2.67 -15.52
CA HIS A 142 21.65 -3.38 -15.94
C HIS A 142 20.40 -2.67 -15.40
N ILE A 143 19.34 -2.53 -16.19
CA ILE A 143 18.08 -1.91 -15.75
C ILE A 143 17.09 -3.01 -15.35
N TYR A 144 16.68 -3.01 -14.09
CA TYR A 144 15.64 -3.91 -13.59
C TYR A 144 14.31 -3.16 -13.60
N LYS A 145 13.25 -3.86 -14.01
CA LYS A 145 11.89 -3.32 -14.06
C LYS A 145 10.96 -4.16 -13.20
N GLU A 146 10.14 -3.48 -12.43
CA GLU A 146 9.07 -4.09 -11.63
C GLU A 146 7.77 -3.32 -11.86
N LEU A 147 6.68 -4.07 -11.96
CA LEU A 147 5.35 -3.53 -12.16
C LEU A 147 4.49 -3.91 -10.96
N THR A 148 4.14 -2.92 -10.14
CA THR A 148 3.26 -3.11 -8.99
C THR A 148 1.88 -2.55 -9.31
N HIS A 149 0.85 -3.37 -9.17
CA HIS A 149 -0.54 -2.94 -9.32
C HIS A 149 -1.25 -3.02 -7.98
N ARG A 150 -1.98 -1.97 -7.63
CA ARG A 150 -2.83 -1.91 -6.44
C ARG A 150 -4.23 -1.53 -6.89
N THR A 151 -5.22 -2.28 -6.44
CA THR A 151 -6.62 -2.02 -6.77
C THR A 151 -7.42 -1.83 -5.50
N VAL A 152 -8.35 -0.89 -5.53
CA VAL A 152 -9.28 -0.59 -4.44
C VAL A 152 -10.66 -0.44 -5.07
N CYS A 153 -11.66 -1.10 -4.51
CA CYS A 153 -13.05 -0.88 -4.88
C CYS A 153 -13.51 0.42 -4.20
N LEU A 154 -14.11 1.36 -4.94
CA LEU A 154 -14.58 2.62 -4.34
C LEU A 154 -15.84 2.44 -3.48
N LYS A 155 -16.56 1.34 -3.70
CA LYS A 155 -17.75 0.97 -2.93
C LYS A 155 -17.52 -0.35 -2.20
N ALA A 156 -17.43 -0.28 -0.87
CA ALA A 156 -17.29 -1.46 0.00
C ALA A 156 -18.36 -2.54 -0.27
N TYR A 157 -19.61 -2.13 -0.47
CA TYR A 157 -20.72 -3.05 -0.78
C TYR A 157 -21.55 -2.60 -1.97
N SER A 158 -21.74 -3.52 -2.92
CA SER A 158 -22.61 -3.28 -4.09
C SER A 158 -24.06 -3.03 -3.68
N SER A 159 -24.53 -3.70 -2.61
CA SER A 159 -25.91 -3.69 -2.14
C SER A 159 -26.03 -3.47 -0.63
N TRP A 160 -27.14 -2.89 -0.18
CA TRP A 160 -27.35 -2.54 1.23
C TRP A 160 -27.45 -3.74 2.17
N TYR A 161 -27.93 -4.91 1.70
CA TYR A 161 -28.12 -6.09 2.54
C TYR A 161 -26.80 -6.69 3.07
N PHE A 162 -25.66 -6.41 2.43
CA PHE A 162 -24.35 -6.81 2.96
C PHE A 162 -24.05 -6.15 4.31
N TRP A 163 -24.47 -4.89 4.51
CA TRP A 163 -24.38 -4.23 5.82
C TRP A 163 -25.19 -4.94 6.89
N VAL A 164 -26.34 -5.53 6.52
CA VAL A 164 -27.17 -6.30 7.44
C VAL A 164 -26.49 -7.61 7.82
N PHE A 165 -25.90 -8.31 6.84
CA PHE A 165 -25.17 -9.56 7.12
C PHE A 165 -23.96 -9.33 8.02
N ASP A 166 -23.21 -8.25 7.80
CA ASP A 166 -22.12 -7.87 8.71
C ASP A 166 -22.62 -7.52 10.10
N ALA A 167 -23.70 -6.74 10.21
CA ALA A 167 -24.28 -6.40 11.50
C ALA A 167 -24.76 -7.65 12.26
N LEU A 168 -25.34 -8.62 11.56
CA LEU A 168 -25.72 -9.92 12.14
C LEU A 168 -24.50 -10.72 12.56
N PHE A 169 -23.46 -10.78 11.72
CA PHE A 169 -22.20 -11.48 12.02
C PHE A 169 -21.53 -10.91 13.27
N TYR A 170 -21.32 -9.59 13.33
CA TYR A 170 -20.74 -8.94 14.50
C TYR A 170 -21.69 -8.95 15.72
N GLY A 171 -23.00 -9.00 15.49
CA GLY A 171 -23.99 -9.27 16.53
C GLY A 171 -23.78 -10.64 17.18
N GLN A 172 -23.52 -11.69 16.39
CA GLN A 172 -23.20 -13.03 16.90
C GLN A 172 -21.88 -13.05 17.67
N ILE A 173 -20.82 -12.40 17.15
CA ILE A 173 -19.55 -12.27 17.88
C ILE A 173 -19.74 -11.53 19.22
N THR A 174 -20.52 -10.46 19.22
CA THR A 174 -20.86 -9.71 20.44
C THR A 174 -21.64 -10.58 21.43
N PHE A 175 -22.57 -11.40 20.95
CA PHE A 175 -23.31 -12.34 21.79
C PHE A 175 -22.37 -13.37 22.44
N LEU A 176 -21.43 -13.94 21.69
CA LEU A 176 -20.40 -14.84 22.23
C LEU A 176 -19.56 -14.13 23.31
N PHE A 177 -19.07 -12.92 23.02
CA PHE A 177 -18.33 -12.12 24.00
C PHE A 177 -19.11 -11.88 25.30
N LEU A 178 -20.41 -11.58 25.21
CA LEU A 178 -21.25 -11.39 26.40
C LEU A 178 -21.47 -12.68 27.19
N ASN A 179 -21.56 -13.83 26.52
CA ASN A 179 -21.65 -15.13 27.18
C ASN A 179 -20.35 -15.45 27.93
N GLU A 180 -19.19 -15.30 27.27
CA GLU A 180 -17.89 -15.47 27.90
C GLU A 180 -17.74 -14.53 29.10
N LEU A 181 -18.08 -13.25 28.94
CA LEU A 181 -18.04 -12.27 30.03
C LEU A 181 -18.95 -12.67 31.20
N LYS A 182 -20.13 -13.22 30.93
CA LYS A 182 -21.04 -13.71 31.96
C LYS A 182 -20.44 -14.89 32.72
N GLU A 183 -19.78 -15.82 32.03
CA GLU A 183 -19.09 -16.95 32.65
C GLU A 183 -17.95 -16.46 33.54
N VAL A 184 -17.12 -15.52 33.07
CA VAL A 184 -16.08 -14.88 33.88
C VAL A 184 -16.66 -14.23 35.13
N VAL A 185 -17.74 -13.47 35.00
CA VAL A 185 -18.41 -12.82 36.13
C VAL A 185 -18.98 -13.85 37.12
N HIS A 186 -19.54 -14.96 36.63
CA HIS A 186 -20.06 -16.03 37.48
C HIS A 186 -18.93 -16.71 38.27
N SER A 187 -17.84 -17.06 37.61
CA SER A 187 -16.66 -17.68 38.23
C SER A 187 -16.00 -16.73 39.26
N LEU A 188 -15.93 -15.43 38.97
CA LEU A 188 -15.44 -14.43 39.93
C LEU A 188 -16.34 -14.29 41.17
N LYS A 189 -17.66 -14.41 41.00
CA LYS A 189 -18.61 -14.38 42.13
C LYS A 189 -18.51 -15.63 42.99
N ALA A 190 -18.33 -16.80 42.37
CA ALA A 190 -18.12 -18.06 43.10
C ALA A 190 -16.87 -18.00 43.99
N VAL A 191 -15.76 -17.44 43.50
CA VAL A 191 -14.53 -17.24 44.28
C VAL A 191 -14.75 -16.26 45.44
N LYS A 192 -15.55 -15.20 45.26
CA LYS A 192 -15.86 -14.24 46.34
C LYS A 192 -16.74 -14.82 47.45
N GLY A 193 -17.65 -15.73 47.13
CA GLY A 193 -18.54 -16.37 48.12
C GLY A 193 -17.82 -17.32 49.09
N LEU A 194 -16.61 -17.77 48.76
CA LEU A 194 -15.80 -18.67 49.59
C LEU A 194 -14.83 -17.93 50.54
N ARG A 195 -14.89 -16.59 50.58
CA ARG A 195 -13.97 -15.73 51.35
C ARG A 195 -14.21 -15.75 52.86
N ASP A 196 -15.21 -16.47 53.35
CA ASP A 196 -15.61 -16.46 54.76
C ASP A 196 -14.89 -17.47 55.68
N GLY A 197 -13.81 -18.16 55.26
CA GLY A 197 -12.98 -18.83 56.27
C GLY A 197 -11.93 -19.88 55.91
N ALA A 198 -11.71 -20.28 54.65
CA ALA A 198 -10.73 -21.32 54.34
C ALA A 198 -9.89 -21.02 53.09
N GLY A 199 -8.56 -20.88 53.28
CA GLY A 199 -7.53 -21.14 52.26
C GLY A 199 -7.62 -20.41 50.91
N VAL A 200 -7.46 -19.08 50.90
CA VAL A 200 -7.47 -18.23 49.68
C VAL A 200 -6.46 -18.67 48.60
N THR A 201 -5.35 -19.30 48.96
CA THR A 201 -4.26 -19.63 48.03
C THR A 201 -4.52 -20.85 47.13
N SER A 202 -5.32 -21.84 47.56
CA SER A 202 -5.61 -23.02 46.72
C SER A 202 -6.58 -22.67 45.59
N HIS A 203 -7.62 -21.88 45.91
CA HIS A 203 -8.71 -21.59 44.98
C HIS A 203 -8.32 -20.66 43.83
N VAL A 204 -7.34 -19.78 44.04
CA VAL A 204 -6.79 -18.96 42.95
C VAL A 204 -6.04 -19.83 41.94
N ARG A 205 -5.37 -20.89 42.40
CA ARG A 205 -4.66 -21.82 41.51
C ARG A 205 -5.64 -22.64 40.67
N ASP A 206 -6.73 -23.10 41.27
CA ASP A 206 -7.75 -23.88 40.58
C ASP A 206 -8.51 -23.00 39.58
N PHE A 207 -8.85 -21.76 39.95
CA PHE A 207 -9.41 -20.76 39.03
C PHE A 207 -8.46 -20.43 37.88
N LEU A 208 -7.15 -20.25 38.15
CA LEU A 208 -6.16 -20.04 37.09
C LEU A 208 -6.00 -21.28 36.21
N GLY A 209 -6.09 -22.49 36.76
CA GLY A 209 -6.01 -23.73 36.00
C GLY A 209 -7.19 -23.90 35.03
N GLU A 210 -8.40 -23.57 35.49
CA GLU A 210 -9.62 -23.63 34.66
C GLU A 210 -9.71 -22.45 33.68
N TYR A 211 -9.35 -21.24 34.10
CA TYR A 211 -9.38 -20.06 33.25
C TYR A 211 -8.29 -20.07 32.17
N VAL A 212 -7.14 -20.67 32.46
CA VAL A 212 -6.07 -20.90 31.47
C VAL A 212 -6.31 -22.21 30.68
N SER A 213 -7.51 -22.79 30.77
CA SER A 213 -7.90 -23.84 29.83
C SER A 213 -7.69 -23.34 28.40
N PHE A 214 -6.98 -24.15 27.63
CA PHE A 214 -6.58 -23.83 26.25
C PHE A 214 -7.75 -23.29 25.41
N TRP A 215 -8.97 -23.81 25.64
CA TRP A 215 -10.17 -23.40 24.91
C TRP A 215 -10.61 -21.97 25.21
N ASN A 216 -10.62 -21.55 26.47
CA ASN A 216 -10.97 -20.17 26.85
C ASN A 216 -9.98 -19.17 26.20
N LEU A 217 -8.68 -19.51 26.18
CA LEU A 217 -7.68 -18.69 25.50
C LEU A 217 -7.97 -18.56 23.99
N VAL A 218 -8.35 -19.65 23.33
CA VAL A 218 -8.72 -19.64 21.91
C VAL A 218 -9.94 -18.75 21.65
N ASP A 219 -10.95 -18.82 22.52
CA ASP A 219 -12.17 -18.01 22.40
C ASP A 219 -11.84 -16.51 22.54
N TRP A 220 -11.07 -16.11 23.57
CA TRP A 220 -10.63 -14.72 23.72
C TRP A 220 -9.82 -14.21 22.54
N ILE A 221 -8.87 -15.01 22.05
CA ILE A 221 -8.08 -14.64 20.87
C ILE A 221 -8.99 -14.45 19.65
N SER A 222 -9.95 -15.35 19.43
CA SER A 222 -10.87 -15.27 18.30
C SER A 222 -11.75 -14.02 18.36
N ILE A 223 -12.25 -13.65 19.55
CA ILE A 223 -13.06 -12.44 19.77
C ILE A 223 -12.20 -11.19 19.52
N ILE A 224 -10.98 -11.13 20.07
CA ILE A 224 -10.06 -10.00 19.86
C ILE A 224 -9.72 -9.83 18.37
N LEU A 225 -9.43 -10.93 17.67
CA LEU A 225 -9.14 -10.89 16.24
C LEU A 225 -10.36 -10.44 15.43
N ALA A 226 -11.56 -10.92 15.75
CA ALA A 226 -12.79 -10.51 15.07
C ALA A 226 -13.04 -8.99 15.22
N TYR A 227 -12.90 -8.43 16.42
CA TYR A 227 -13.01 -6.99 16.63
C TYR A 227 -11.85 -6.20 16.00
N THR A 228 -10.64 -6.77 15.94
CA THR A 228 -9.52 -6.15 15.23
C THR A 228 -9.82 -6.02 13.73
N ILE A 229 -10.35 -7.09 13.12
CA ILE A 229 -10.78 -7.08 11.72
C ILE A 229 -11.91 -6.07 11.50
N LEU A 230 -12.89 -5.98 12.42
CA LEU A 230 -13.93 -4.95 12.37
C LEU A 230 -13.34 -3.53 12.35
N GLY A 231 -12.39 -3.26 13.25
CA GLY A 231 -11.71 -1.96 13.32
C GLY A 231 -10.98 -1.61 12.03
N LEU A 232 -10.21 -2.56 11.48
CA LEU A 232 -9.53 -2.39 10.19
C LEU A 232 -10.52 -2.17 9.04
N TRP A 233 -11.64 -2.88 9.05
CA TRP A 233 -12.68 -2.72 8.03
C TRP A 233 -13.38 -1.35 8.11
N ILE A 234 -13.72 -0.87 9.30
CA ILE A 234 -14.28 0.50 9.49
C ILE A 234 -13.27 1.55 9.00
N GLN A 235 -11.98 1.36 9.31
CA GLN A 235 -10.92 2.25 8.84
C GLN A 235 -10.84 2.25 7.30
N GLN A 236 -10.88 1.07 6.68
CA GLN A 236 -10.88 0.91 5.23
C GLN A 236 -12.06 1.64 4.58
N VAL A 237 -13.29 1.40 5.05
CA VAL A 237 -14.50 2.10 4.57
C VAL A 237 -14.38 3.62 4.71
N THR A 238 -13.80 4.09 5.81
CA THR A 238 -13.61 5.53 6.04
C THR A 238 -12.59 6.12 5.07
N ASN A 239 -11.50 5.40 4.80
CA ASN A 239 -10.48 5.80 3.83
C ASN A 239 -11.05 5.81 2.40
N GLU A 240 -11.89 4.84 2.04
CA GLU A 240 -12.58 4.80 0.75
C GLU A 240 -13.48 6.02 0.54
N LYS A 241 -14.29 6.39 1.55
CA LYS A 241 -15.13 7.60 1.47
C LYS A 241 -14.32 8.88 1.29
N LYS A 242 -13.18 8.99 1.98
CA LYS A 242 -12.27 10.14 1.82
C LYS A 242 -11.69 10.16 0.41
N LEU A 243 -11.19 9.03 -0.07
CA LEU A 243 -10.63 8.89 -1.41
C LEU A 243 -11.65 9.25 -2.50
N GLN A 244 -12.90 8.79 -2.35
CA GLN A 244 -13.98 9.13 -3.27
C GLN A 244 -14.27 10.63 -3.28
N ALA A 245 -14.34 11.27 -2.10
CA ALA A 245 -14.53 12.71 -1.99
C ALA A 245 -13.37 13.50 -2.61
N ASP A 246 -12.13 13.06 -2.38
CA ASP A 246 -10.92 13.67 -2.94
C ASP A 246 -10.91 13.57 -4.47
N LEU A 247 -11.27 12.41 -5.03
CA LEU A 247 -11.37 12.20 -6.47
C LEU A 247 -12.41 13.10 -7.14
N ILE A 248 -13.59 13.24 -6.53
CA ILE A 248 -14.63 14.16 -7.02
C ILE A 248 -14.11 15.60 -6.99
N SER A 249 -13.55 16.01 -5.85
CA SER A 249 -13.04 17.38 -5.70
C SER A 249 -11.87 17.70 -6.65
N TYR A 250 -11.08 16.69 -7.00
CA TYR A 250 -9.98 16.83 -7.95
C TYR A 250 -10.51 17.05 -9.38
N ASN A 251 -11.55 16.31 -9.77
CA ASN A 251 -12.19 16.47 -11.07
C ASN A 251 -12.76 17.88 -11.24
N ASP A 252 -13.46 18.39 -10.22
CA ASP A 252 -14.07 19.74 -10.26
C ASP A 252 -13.01 20.84 -10.44
N ARG A 253 -11.87 20.72 -9.74
CA ARG A 253 -10.75 21.66 -9.90
C ARG A 253 -10.12 21.57 -11.27
N TYR A 254 -9.99 20.36 -11.80
CA TYR A 254 -9.41 20.13 -13.12
C TYR A 254 -10.26 20.76 -14.22
N GLU A 255 -11.58 20.60 -14.16
CA GLU A 255 -12.51 21.23 -15.10
C GLU A 255 -12.45 22.76 -15.03
N ALA A 256 -12.36 23.34 -13.82
CA ALA A 256 -12.22 24.78 -13.65
C ALA A 256 -10.95 25.34 -14.32
N CYS A 257 -9.80 24.65 -14.22
CA CYS A 257 -8.56 25.06 -14.87
C CYS A 257 -8.59 24.91 -16.40
N GLY A 258 -9.33 23.93 -16.93
CA GLY A 258 -9.44 23.72 -18.38
C GLY A 258 -10.24 24.83 -19.09
N THR A 259 -11.26 25.38 -18.45
CA THR A 259 -12.13 26.40 -19.05
C THR A 259 -11.54 27.80 -19.12
N SER A 260 -10.54 28.13 -18.29
CA SER A 260 -9.96 29.48 -18.23
C SER A 260 -8.86 29.74 -19.27
N GLY A 261 -8.35 28.70 -19.96
CA GLY A 261 -7.26 28.83 -20.93
C GLY A 261 -7.68 28.93 -22.40
N GLY A 262 -8.97 29.11 -22.70
CA GLY A 262 -9.53 29.03 -24.05
C GLY A 262 -10.04 30.35 -24.66
N SER A 263 -9.75 31.50 -24.07
CA SER A 263 -10.30 32.80 -24.48
C SER A 263 -9.26 33.88 -24.84
N ASP A 264 -8.05 33.48 -25.22
CA ASP A 264 -7.00 34.38 -25.74
C ASP A 264 -6.66 34.09 -27.21
#